data_AF-A0A1F6NWR9-F1
#
_entry.id   AF-A0A1F6NWR9-F1
#
_cell.length_a   1.000
_cell.length_b   1.000
_cell.length_c   1.000
_cell.angle_alpha   90.00
_cell.angle_beta   90.00
_cell.angle_gamma   90.00
#
_symmetry.space_group_name_H-M   'P 1'
#
loop_
_entity.id
_entity.type
_entity.pdbx_description
1 polymer ?
#
loop_
_entity_poly.entity_id
_entity_poly.type
_entity_poly.pdbx_seq_one_letter_code
_entity_poly.pdbx_strand_id
1 'polypeptide(L)'
;MSQNLTTETVEETTADAGVLASLGLNGQQFTYQLINFAVVAVIIWYLILKPLTKKLSERQKMIDDSIENSKKVQENLTKAERDYQKKIDDAKAAAGKILDDANSEGKKLGADLKDQAKKEIENLVVQAKRNIQIEQQEMVVKLKGETANLIIAALEKILEEKMDDKKDKQLIENAIKKLQ
;
A
#
# COMPACT_ATOMS: atom_id res chain seq x y z
N MET A 1 65.43 28.80 116.93
CA MET A 1 64.89 30.08 117.40
C MET A 1 64.76 30.98 116.18
N SER A 2 63.51 31.31 115.78
CA SER A 2 63.09 32.35 114.81
C SER A 2 63.73 32.35 113.41
N GLN A 3 63.06 32.60 112.28
CA GLN A 3 61.78 33.28 112.02
C GLN A 3 61.34 33.04 110.56
N ASN A 4 60.16 33.55 110.26
CA ASN A 4 59.27 33.29 109.13
C ASN A 4 59.43 34.31 107.98
N LEU A 5 58.65 34.12 106.89
CA LEU A 5 58.13 35.06 105.87
C LEU A 5 58.73 35.15 104.43
N THR A 6 57.90 34.73 103.45
CA THR A 6 57.41 35.37 102.18
C THR A 6 58.31 36.43 101.49
N THR A 7 58.46 36.54 100.16
CA THR A 7 57.50 36.41 99.03
C THR A 7 58.27 36.49 97.70
N GLU A 8 57.68 35.94 96.62
CA GLU A 8 57.89 36.22 95.17
C GLU A 8 59.28 36.08 94.52
N THR A 9 59.40 35.13 93.56
CA THR A 9 59.43 35.43 92.11
C THR A 9 59.44 34.12 91.29
N VAL A 10 58.72 34.16 90.18
CA VAL A 10 58.59 33.15 89.10
C VAL A 10 59.84 33.18 88.19
N GLU A 11 59.97 32.18 87.31
CA GLU A 11 60.98 31.94 86.24
C GLU A 11 62.30 31.33 86.73
N GLU A 12 62.88 30.27 86.16
CA GLU A 12 62.72 29.44 84.95
C GLU A 12 63.80 28.32 85.14
N THR A 13 63.67 27.01 84.87
CA THR A 13 63.57 26.33 83.58
C THR A 13 63.62 24.83 83.85
N THR A 14 62.62 24.13 83.35
CA THR A 14 62.46 22.68 83.25
C THR A 14 63.13 22.16 81.96
N ALA A 15 62.93 20.86 81.71
CA ALA A 15 62.72 20.30 80.37
C ALA A 15 63.95 19.72 79.64
N ASP A 16 64.21 18.43 79.85
CA ASP A 16 64.54 17.58 78.68
C ASP A 16 64.16 16.11 78.92
N ALA A 17 64.57 15.49 80.03
CA ALA A 17 64.32 14.05 80.26
C ALA A 17 62.86 13.69 80.67
N GLY A 18 62.13 14.64 81.27
CA GLY A 18 60.76 14.45 81.74
C GLY A 18 59.68 14.80 80.71
N VAL A 19 60.03 15.52 79.65
CA VAL A 19 59.07 16.02 78.66
C VAL A 19 58.63 14.90 77.72
N LEU A 20 59.50 13.96 77.36
CA LEU A 20 59.12 12.83 76.52
C LEU A 20 58.17 11.84 77.23
N ALA A 21 58.31 11.68 78.55
CA ALA A 21 57.42 10.86 79.38
C ALA A 21 56.13 11.60 79.80
N SER A 22 56.18 12.91 80.06
CA SER A 22 55.00 13.74 80.32
C SER A 22 54.21 14.11 79.07
N LEU A 23 54.81 13.97 77.88
CA LEU A 23 54.14 14.02 76.58
C LEU A 23 53.47 12.68 76.21
N GLY A 24 53.56 11.64 77.05
CA GLY A 24 52.87 10.37 76.83
C GLY A 24 53.29 9.65 75.54
N LEU A 25 54.46 9.96 74.98
CA LEU A 25 54.94 9.36 73.74
C LEU A 25 55.63 8.03 74.03
N ASN A 26 54.86 7.06 74.51
CA ASN A 26 55.26 5.67 74.44
C ASN A 26 55.24 5.25 72.96
N GLY A 27 56.40 4.96 72.36
CA GLY A 27 56.49 4.48 70.98
C GLY A 27 55.59 3.25 70.72
N GLN A 28 55.35 2.45 71.75
CA GLN A 28 54.38 1.35 71.72
C GLN A 28 52.92 1.85 71.58
N GLN A 29 52.50 2.89 72.29
CA GLN A 29 51.15 3.47 72.16
C GLN A 29 50.97 4.15 70.80
N PHE A 30 52.00 4.85 70.30
CA PHE A 30 51.98 5.44 68.96
C PHE A 30 51.84 4.37 67.87
N THR A 31 52.50 3.23 68.03
CA THR A 31 52.40 2.10 67.11
C THR A 31 50.99 1.51 67.08
N TYR A 32 50.36 1.30 68.24
CA TYR A 32 48.97 0.85 68.30
C TYR A 32 47.98 1.87 67.71
N GLN A 33 48.19 3.16 67.95
CA GLN A 33 47.36 4.23 67.37
C GLN A 33 47.51 4.28 65.85
N LEU A 34 48.73 4.12 65.32
CA LEU A 34 49.00 4.08 63.90
C LEU A 34 48.38 2.84 63.23
N ILE A 35 48.46 1.68 63.88
CA ILE A 35 47.82 0.45 63.40
C ILE A 35 46.29 0.63 63.39
N ASN A 36 45.71 1.18 64.45
CA ASN A 36 44.26 1.44 64.51
C ASN A 36 43.82 2.40 63.40
N PHE A 37 44.55 3.52 63.24
CA PHE A 37 44.29 4.48 62.17
C PHE A 37 44.42 3.83 60.78
N ALA A 38 45.46 3.03 60.55
CA ALA A 38 45.64 2.31 59.29
C ALA A 38 44.49 1.33 59.00
N VAL A 39 44.04 0.57 60.02
CA VAL A 39 42.92 -0.36 59.88
C VAL A 39 41.63 0.40 59.51
N VAL A 40 41.32 1.49 60.21
CA VAL A 40 40.14 2.32 59.91
C VAL A 40 40.25 2.97 58.52
N ALA A 41 41.44 3.47 58.15
CA ALA A 41 41.68 4.06 56.84
C ALA A 41 41.49 3.03 55.70
N VAL A 42 41.95 1.79 55.88
CA VAL A 42 41.74 0.70 54.92
C VAL A 42 40.26 0.34 54.82
N ILE A 43 39.53 0.28 55.95
CA ILE A 43 38.09 0.03 55.96
C ILE A 43 37.33 1.12 55.20
N ILE A 44 37.64 2.39 55.46
CA ILE A 44 37.02 3.54 54.76
C ILE A 44 37.36 3.50 53.27
N TRP A 45 38.63 3.27 52.92
CA TRP A 45 39.06 3.22 51.54
C TRP A 45 38.35 2.09 50.77
N TYR A 46 38.24 0.91 51.37
CA TYR A 46 37.58 -0.23 50.75
C TYR A 46 36.05 -0.11 50.72
N LEU A 47 35.43 0.39 51.77
CA LEU A 47 33.96 0.45 51.89
C LEU A 47 33.32 1.70 51.30
N ILE A 48 34.02 2.84 51.20
CA ILE A 48 33.42 4.09 50.74
C ILE A 48 33.89 4.46 49.32
N LEU A 49 35.20 4.42 49.05
CA LEU A 49 35.70 4.85 47.73
C LEU A 49 35.30 3.89 46.60
N LYS A 50 35.29 2.58 46.86
CA LYS A 50 34.83 1.58 45.87
C LYS A 50 33.37 1.78 45.44
N PRO A 51 32.36 1.84 46.34
CA PRO A 51 30.98 2.07 45.90
C PRO A 51 30.76 3.48 45.34
N LEU A 52 31.48 4.49 45.84
CA LEU A 52 31.35 5.86 45.32
C LEU A 52 31.82 5.96 43.87
N THR A 53 33.02 5.45 43.56
CA THR A 53 33.56 5.40 42.19
C THR A 53 32.69 4.54 41.27
N LYS A 54 32.17 3.41 41.77
CA LYS A 54 31.23 2.57 41.02
C LYS A 54 29.94 3.34 40.66
N LYS A 55 29.37 4.10 41.59
CA LYS A 55 28.15 4.89 41.36
C LYS A 55 28.39 6.06 40.39
N LEU A 56 29.54 6.70 40.46
CA LEU A 56 29.96 7.73 39.51
C LEU A 56 30.15 7.15 38.10
N SER A 57 30.83 6.01 37.97
CA SER A 57 31.00 5.32 36.70
C SER A 57 29.66 4.84 36.12
N GLU A 58 28.75 4.33 36.96
CA GLU A 58 27.40 3.95 36.55
C GLU A 58 26.61 5.15 36.00
N ARG A 59 26.67 6.31 36.68
CA ARG A 59 26.05 7.55 36.19
C ARG A 59 26.66 8.03 34.88
N GLN A 60 27.99 8.05 34.78
CA GLN A 60 28.69 8.45 33.56
C GLN A 60 28.25 7.55 32.39
N LYS A 61 28.27 6.24 32.60
CA LYS A 61 27.84 5.27 31.60
C LYS A 61 26.38 5.47 31.19
N MET A 62 25.46 5.68 32.13
CA MET A 62 24.06 5.96 31.78
C MET A 62 23.90 7.22 30.94
N ILE A 63 24.66 8.28 31.22
CA ILE A 63 24.62 9.52 30.44
C ILE A 63 25.15 9.28 29.03
N ASP A 64 26.30 8.61 28.91
CA ASP A 64 26.91 8.30 27.61
C ASP A 64 26.00 7.40 26.78
N ASP A 65 25.45 6.33 27.37
CA ASP A 65 24.48 5.43 26.74
C ASP A 65 23.21 6.19 26.32
N SER A 66 22.72 7.13 27.14
CA SER A 66 21.54 7.94 26.81
C SER A 66 21.78 8.90 25.65
N ILE A 67 22.97 9.51 25.58
CA ILE A 67 23.37 10.41 24.49
C ILE A 67 23.53 9.61 23.20
N GLU A 68 24.22 8.47 23.25
CA GLU A 68 24.38 7.59 22.09
C GLU A 68 23.03 7.08 21.58
N ASN A 69 22.16 6.63 22.49
CA ASN A 69 20.82 6.17 22.14
C ASN A 69 19.99 7.29 21.50
N SER A 70 20.04 8.51 22.06
CA SER A 70 19.33 9.66 21.50
C SER A 70 19.81 10.00 20.08
N LYS A 71 21.13 9.94 19.84
CA LYS A 71 21.69 10.12 18.48
C LYS A 71 21.22 9.02 17.53
N LYS A 72 21.25 7.75 17.94
CA LYS A 72 20.75 6.63 17.13
C LYS A 72 19.26 6.75 16.81
N VAL A 73 18.45 7.15 17.79
CA VAL A 73 17.02 7.38 17.59
C VAL A 73 16.80 8.50 16.58
N GLN A 74 17.52 9.61 16.70
CA GLN A 74 17.42 10.71 15.74
C GLN A 74 17.83 10.31 14.32
N GLU A 75 18.94 9.58 14.18
CA GLU A 75 19.39 9.06 12.88
C GLU A 75 18.38 8.07 12.27
N ASN A 76 17.84 7.16 13.09
CA ASN A 76 16.84 6.20 12.64
C ASN A 76 15.53 6.89 12.26
N LEU A 77 15.12 7.93 12.99
CA LEU A 77 13.96 8.74 12.66
C LEU A 77 14.15 9.42 11.30
N THR A 78 15.27 10.10 11.09
CA THR A 78 15.56 10.76 9.81
C THR A 78 15.67 9.76 8.66
N LYS A 79 16.23 8.56 8.89
CA LYS A 79 16.23 7.48 7.88
C LYS A 79 14.81 7.01 7.57
N ALA A 80 13.99 6.75 8.60
CA ALA A 80 12.61 6.32 8.45
C ALA A 80 11.76 7.36 7.72
N GLU A 81 11.93 8.65 8.02
CA GLU A 81 11.26 9.75 7.32
C GLU A 81 11.65 9.80 5.83
N ARG A 82 12.94 9.65 5.51
CA ARG A 82 13.40 9.59 4.11
C ARG A 82 12.83 8.38 3.38
N ASP A 83 12.85 7.21 4.00
CA ASP A 83 12.29 5.99 3.41
C ASP A 83 10.78 6.08 3.24
N TYR A 84 10.08 6.69 4.20
CA TYR A 84 8.65 6.97 4.11
C TYR A 84 8.34 7.92 2.97
N GLN A 85 9.05 9.05 2.87
CA GLN A 85 8.88 10.01 1.79
C GLN A 85 9.15 9.36 0.43
N LYS A 86 10.23 8.58 0.32
CA LYS A 86 10.54 7.82 -0.89
C LYS A 86 9.42 6.85 -1.26
N LYS A 87 8.87 6.10 -0.30
CA LYS A 87 7.74 5.19 -0.55
C LYS A 87 6.49 5.94 -1.03
N ILE A 88 6.22 7.13 -0.49
CA ILE A 88 5.10 7.97 -0.95
C ILE A 88 5.32 8.42 -2.39
N ASP A 89 6.54 8.85 -2.73
CA ASP A 89 6.87 9.31 -4.08
C ASP A 89 6.84 8.14 -5.09
N ASP A 90 7.38 6.98 -4.72
CA ASP A 90 7.30 5.75 -5.50
C ASP A 90 5.84 5.31 -5.71
N ALA A 91 5.00 5.38 -4.68
CA ALA A 91 3.58 5.06 -4.77
C ALA A 91 2.81 6.02 -5.68
N LYS A 92 3.13 7.33 -5.61
CA LYS A 92 2.54 8.34 -6.52
C LYS A 92 2.97 8.10 -7.96
N ALA A 93 4.24 7.78 -8.21
CA ALA A 93 4.73 7.45 -9.54
C ALA A 93 4.06 6.19 -10.10
N ALA A 94 3.93 5.14 -9.28
CA ALA A 94 3.23 3.91 -9.66
C ALA A 94 1.74 4.18 -9.96
N ALA A 95 1.05 4.98 -9.13
CA ALA A 95 -0.34 5.36 -9.36
C ALA A 95 -0.52 6.17 -10.67
N GLY A 96 0.38 7.12 -10.93
CA GLY A 96 0.41 7.88 -12.18
C GLY A 96 0.57 6.96 -13.39
N LYS A 97 1.52 6.02 -13.33
CA LYS A 97 1.73 5.03 -14.39
C LYS A 97 0.49 4.15 -14.63
N ILE A 98 -0.15 3.66 -13.57
CA ILE A 98 -1.39 2.87 -13.68
C ILE A 98 -2.49 3.67 -14.37
N LEU A 99 -2.63 4.95 -14.03
CA LEU A 99 -3.64 5.81 -14.64
C LEU A 99 -3.34 6.08 -16.13
N ASP A 100 -2.08 6.30 -16.48
CA ASP A 100 -1.65 6.50 -17.86
C ASP A 100 -1.85 5.22 -18.70
N ASP A 101 -1.47 4.07 -18.16
CA ASP A 101 -1.67 2.76 -18.80
C ASP A 101 -3.16 2.48 -19.00
N ALA A 102 -4.00 2.70 -17.98
CA ALA A 102 -5.45 2.54 -18.06
C ALA A 102 -6.10 3.47 -19.09
N ASN A 103 -5.65 4.73 -19.18
CA ASN A 103 -6.13 5.67 -20.18
C ASN A 103 -5.72 5.27 -21.60
N SER A 104 -4.49 4.79 -21.78
CA SER A 104 -3.98 4.28 -23.06
C SER A 104 -4.76 3.05 -23.51
N GLU A 105 -4.94 2.08 -22.62
CA GLU A 105 -5.69 0.86 -22.85
C GLU A 105 -7.18 1.15 -23.13
N GLY A 106 -7.79 2.06 -22.35
CA GLY A 106 -9.17 2.49 -22.57
C GLY A 106 -9.37 3.15 -23.94
N LYS A 107 -8.42 4.00 -24.39
CA LYS A 107 -8.45 4.60 -25.74
C LYS A 107 -8.33 3.54 -26.83
N LYS A 108 -7.41 2.58 -26.65
CA LYS A 108 -7.21 1.48 -27.59
C LYS A 108 -8.45 0.60 -27.69
N LEU A 109 -9.00 0.19 -26.55
CA LEU A 109 -10.23 -0.60 -26.48
C LEU A 109 -11.41 0.14 -27.13
N GLY A 110 -11.54 1.45 -26.87
CA GLY A 110 -12.58 2.27 -27.50
C GLY A 110 -12.44 2.34 -29.02
N ALA A 111 -11.21 2.45 -29.53
CA ALA A 111 -10.94 2.42 -30.97
C ALA A 111 -11.26 1.03 -31.57
N ASP A 112 -10.80 -0.04 -30.92
CA ASP A 112 -11.02 -1.42 -31.36
C ASP A 112 -12.52 -1.76 -31.40
N LEU A 113 -13.29 -1.37 -30.37
CA LEU A 113 -14.74 -1.56 -30.32
C LEU A 113 -15.46 -0.77 -31.42
N LYS A 114 -15.01 0.46 -31.70
CA LYS A 114 -15.58 1.28 -32.78
C LYS A 114 -15.33 0.66 -34.15
N ASP A 115 -14.16 0.10 -34.38
CA ASP A 115 -13.83 -0.56 -35.63
C ASP A 115 -14.54 -1.91 -35.79
N GLN A 116 -14.70 -2.67 -34.71
CA GLN A 116 -15.53 -3.89 -34.70
C GLN A 116 -16.99 -3.55 -35.01
N ALA A 117 -17.57 -2.54 -34.36
CA ALA A 117 -18.94 -2.11 -34.60
C ALA A 117 -19.15 -1.66 -36.06
N LYS A 118 -18.19 -0.93 -36.65
CA LYS A 118 -18.25 -0.57 -38.08
C LYS A 118 -18.28 -1.80 -38.98
N LYS A 119 -17.41 -2.77 -38.75
CA LYS A 119 -17.37 -4.03 -39.52
C LYS A 119 -18.66 -4.82 -39.37
N GLU A 120 -19.22 -4.87 -38.17
CA GLU A 120 -20.49 -5.55 -37.91
C GLU A 120 -21.65 -4.85 -38.63
N ILE A 121 -21.70 -3.52 -38.60
CA ILE A 121 -22.68 -2.73 -39.36
C ILE A 121 -22.54 -2.98 -40.86
N GLU A 122 -21.32 -2.96 -41.41
CA GLU A 122 -21.09 -3.26 -42.83
C GLU A 122 -21.59 -4.66 -43.21
N ASN A 123 -21.28 -5.66 -42.39
CA ASN A 123 -21.77 -7.02 -42.58
C ASN A 123 -23.30 -7.10 -42.51
N LEU A 124 -23.91 -6.41 -41.55
CA LEU A 124 -25.37 -6.35 -41.41
C LEU A 124 -26.02 -5.70 -42.63
N VAL A 125 -25.44 -4.62 -43.16
CA VAL A 125 -25.93 -3.94 -44.38
C VAL A 125 -25.81 -4.86 -45.59
N VAL A 126 -24.72 -5.61 -45.73
CA VAL A 126 -24.55 -6.59 -46.81
C VAL A 126 -25.59 -7.70 -46.72
N GLN A 127 -25.82 -8.24 -45.51
CA GLN A 127 -26.85 -9.26 -45.28
C GLN A 127 -28.26 -8.72 -45.56
N ALA A 128 -28.58 -7.51 -45.09
CA ALA A 128 -29.87 -6.88 -45.35
C ALA A 128 -30.11 -6.68 -46.84
N LYS A 129 -29.11 -6.20 -47.60
CA LYS A 129 -29.20 -6.08 -49.06
C LYS A 129 -29.43 -7.43 -49.74
N ARG A 130 -28.77 -8.49 -49.27
CA ARG A 130 -28.96 -9.85 -49.78
C ARG A 130 -30.37 -10.35 -49.52
N ASN A 131 -30.89 -10.15 -48.31
CA ASN A 131 -32.24 -10.56 -47.94
C ASN A 131 -33.30 -9.81 -48.76
N ILE A 132 -33.12 -8.50 -48.97
CA ILE A 132 -33.99 -7.70 -49.84
C ILE A 132 -34.00 -8.25 -51.27
N GLN A 133 -32.85 -8.64 -51.84
CA GLN A 133 -32.81 -9.22 -53.18
C GLN A 133 -33.55 -10.55 -53.26
N ILE A 134 -33.41 -11.41 -52.24
CA ILE A 134 -34.13 -12.68 -52.16
C ILE A 134 -35.63 -12.43 -52.07
N GLU A 135 -36.05 -11.53 -51.18
CA GLU A 135 -37.46 -11.19 -50.97
C GLU A 135 -38.10 -10.56 -52.22
N GLN A 136 -37.36 -9.72 -52.96
CA GLN A 136 -37.80 -9.20 -54.25
C GLN A 136 -38.02 -10.31 -55.28
N GLN A 137 -37.12 -11.29 -55.36
CA GLN A 137 -37.27 -12.43 -56.27
C GLN A 137 -38.49 -13.28 -55.90
N GLU A 138 -38.69 -13.56 -54.62
CA GLU A 138 -39.87 -14.28 -54.11
C GLU A 138 -41.17 -13.51 -54.39
N MET A 139 -41.16 -12.18 -54.21
CA MET A 139 -42.32 -11.33 -54.48
C MET A 139 -42.68 -11.32 -55.97
N VAL A 140 -41.69 -11.29 -56.87
CA VAL A 140 -41.94 -11.39 -58.32
C VAL A 140 -42.57 -12.74 -58.68
N VAL A 141 -42.12 -13.84 -58.06
CA VAL A 141 -42.71 -15.17 -58.29
C VAL A 141 -44.15 -15.21 -57.78
N LYS A 142 -44.43 -14.69 -56.58
CA LYS A 142 -45.78 -14.59 -56.04
C LYS A 142 -46.71 -13.75 -56.92
N LEU A 143 -46.27 -12.57 -57.36
CA LEU A 143 -47.05 -11.70 -58.25
C LEU A 143 -47.39 -12.37 -59.58
N LYS A 144 -46.46 -13.12 -60.17
CA LYS A 144 -46.72 -13.90 -61.40
C LYS A 144 -47.79 -14.97 -61.17
N GLY A 145 -47.74 -15.67 -60.04
CA GLY A 145 -48.75 -16.66 -59.66
C GLY A 145 -50.13 -16.04 -59.45
N GLU A 146 -50.22 -14.94 -58.69
CA GLU A 146 -51.47 -14.21 -58.47
C GLU A 146 -52.04 -13.64 -59.76
N THR A 147 -51.19 -13.09 -60.63
CA THR A 147 -51.62 -12.57 -61.95
C THR A 147 -52.14 -13.71 -62.84
N ALA A 148 -51.46 -14.87 -62.86
CA ALA A 148 -51.94 -16.03 -63.61
C ALA A 148 -53.32 -16.50 -63.11
N ASN A 149 -53.52 -16.56 -61.80
CA ASN A 149 -54.81 -16.90 -61.20
C ASN A 149 -55.90 -15.88 -61.56
N LEU A 150 -55.60 -14.58 -61.53
CA LEU A 150 -56.52 -13.52 -61.95
C LEU A 150 -56.89 -13.64 -63.44
N ILE A 151 -55.92 -13.94 -64.31
CA ILE A 151 -56.17 -14.16 -65.74
C ILE A 151 -57.06 -15.37 -65.95
N ILE A 152 -56.82 -16.49 -65.25
CA ILE A 152 -57.68 -17.68 -65.33
C ILE A 152 -59.10 -17.35 -64.89
N ALA A 153 -59.28 -16.69 -63.75
CA ALA A 153 -60.60 -16.29 -63.25
C ALA A 153 -61.33 -15.33 -64.22
N ALA A 154 -60.61 -14.41 -64.85
CA ALA A 154 -61.18 -13.52 -65.87
C ALA A 154 -61.59 -14.28 -67.14
N LEU A 155 -60.76 -15.24 -67.59
CA LEU A 155 -61.07 -16.09 -68.74
C LEU A 155 -62.26 -17.01 -68.45
N GLU A 156 -62.35 -17.62 -67.28
CA GLU A 156 -63.51 -18.42 -66.85
C GLU A 156 -64.79 -17.60 -66.92
N LYS A 157 -64.78 -16.38 -66.39
CA LYS A 157 -65.94 -15.49 -66.43
C LYS A 157 -66.34 -15.07 -67.85
N ILE A 158 -65.37 -14.79 -68.73
CA ILE A 158 -65.62 -14.49 -70.15
C ILE A 158 -66.14 -15.72 -70.90
N LEU A 159 -65.60 -16.92 -70.62
CA LEU A 159 -66.07 -18.17 -71.21
C LEU A 159 -67.49 -18.49 -70.76
N GLU A 160 -67.81 -18.30 -69.47
CA GLU A 160 -69.16 -18.46 -68.92
C GLU A 160 -70.15 -17.50 -69.62
N GLU A 161 -69.77 -16.23 -69.80
CA GLU A 161 -70.59 -15.23 -70.51
C GLU A 161 -70.72 -15.53 -72.02
N LYS A 162 -69.70 -16.14 -72.65
CA LYS A 162 -69.73 -16.52 -74.08
C LYS A 162 -70.40 -17.87 -74.34
N MET A 163 -70.42 -18.79 -73.37
CA MET A 163 -71.03 -20.13 -73.48
C MET A 163 -72.56 -20.10 -73.45
N ASP A 164 -73.18 -18.98 -73.06
CA ASP A 164 -74.64 -18.85 -73.05
C ASP A 164 -75.24 -18.56 -74.46
N ASP A 165 -74.42 -18.15 -75.43
CA ASP A 165 -74.90 -17.73 -76.75
C ASP A 165 -74.62 -18.76 -77.85
N LYS A 166 -75.53 -19.74 -77.96
CA LYS A 166 -75.87 -20.54 -79.17
C LYS A 166 -74.77 -21.37 -79.87
N LYS A 167 -73.48 -21.18 -79.60
CA LYS A 167 -72.35 -21.81 -80.30
C LYS A 167 -72.10 -23.27 -79.88
N ASP A 168 -72.51 -23.67 -78.69
CA ASP A 168 -72.28 -25.03 -78.19
C ASP A 168 -73.11 -26.09 -78.92
N LYS A 169 -74.33 -25.77 -79.37
CA LYS A 169 -75.11 -26.69 -80.21
C LYS A 169 -74.42 -26.99 -81.55
N GLN A 170 -73.80 -25.98 -82.17
CA GLN A 170 -73.10 -26.17 -83.44
C GLN A 170 -71.76 -26.89 -83.29
N LEU A 171 -71.05 -26.71 -82.17
CA LEU A 171 -69.80 -27.43 -81.90
C LEU A 171 -70.06 -28.90 -81.52
N ILE A 172 -71.13 -29.18 -80.77
CA ILE A 172 -71.57 -30.55 -80.46
C ILE A 172 -72.06 -31.26 -81.73
N GLU A 173 -72.86 -30.60 -82.58
CA GLU A 173 -73.27 -31.17 -83.87
C GLU A 173 -72.08 -31.48 -84.77
N ASN A 174 -71.07 -30.61 -84.84
CA ASN A 174 -69.86 -30.85 -85.64
C ASN A 174 -68.94 -31.94 -85.05
N ALA A 175 -68.90 -32.09 -83.73
CA ALA A 175 -68.15 -33.17 -83.08
C ALA A 175 -68.82 -34.54 -83.30
N ILE A 176 -70.15 -34.61 -83.23
CA ILE A 176 -70.92 -35.82 -83.53
C ILE A 176 -70.80 -36.19 -85.01
N LYS A 177 -70.81 -35.19 -85.92
CA LYS A 177 -70.67 -35.40 -87.37
C LYS A 177 -69.27 -35.82 -87.83
N LYS A 178 -68.25 -35.69 -86.98
CA LYS A 178 -66.89 -36.21 -87.23
C LYS A 178 -66.67 -37.63 -86.70
N LEU A 179 -67.62 -38.15 -85.92
CA LEU A 179 -67.59 -39.50 -85.33
C LEU A 179 -68.58 -40.47 -86.01
N GLN A 180 -69.35 -39.99 -86.98
CA GLN A 180 -70.08 -40.78 -87.98
C GLN A 180 -69.34 -40.72 -89.32
#